data_AF-R4M5Z1-F1
#
_entry.id   AF-R4M5Z1-F1
#
_cell.length_a   1.000
_cell.length_b   1.000
_cell.length_c   1.000
_cell.angle_alpha   90.00
_cell.angle_beta   90.00
_cell.angle_gamma   90.00
#
_symmetry.space_group_name_H-M   'P 1'
#
loop_
_entity.id
_entity.type
_entity.pdbx_description
1 polymer ?
#
loop_
_entity_poly.entity_id
_entity_poly.type
_entity_poly.pdbx_seq_one_letter_code
_entity_poly.pdbx_strand_id
1 'polypeptide(L)'
;MIVARDALAAAAADLAQIGSAVNAGNLAAANPTTAVAAAAADEVSAALAALFGAHAREYQAAAAQAAAYHEQFVHRLSAAATRRAR
;
A
#
# COMPACT_ATOMS: atom_id res chain seq x y z
N MET A 1 -13.22 -23.41 20.45
CA MET A 1 -12.10 -23.11 19.53
C MET A 1 -11.35 -21.88 20.01
N ILE A 2 -10.19 -22.07 20.64
CA ILE A 2 -9.24 -21.00 21.01
C ILE A 2 -8.12 -20.92 19.96
N VAL A 3 -7.65 -22.07 19.45
CA VAL A 3 -6.62 -22.20 18.40
C VAL A 3 -6.90 -21.34 17.16
N ALA A 4 -8.14 -21.30 16.67
CA ALA A 4 -8.47 -20.46 15.51
C ALA A 4 -8.50 -18.96 15.81
N ARG A 5 -8.68 -18.54 17.07
CA ARG A 5 -8.61 -17.12 17.44
C ARG A 5 -7.17 -16.67 17.53
N ASP A 6 -6.30 -17.49 18.09
CA ASP A 6 -4.87 -17.22 18.13
C ASP A 6 -4.29 -17.15 16.71
N ALA A 7 -4.75 -18.02 15.80
CA ALA A 7 -4.42 -17.95 14.39
C ALA A 7 -4.90 -16.65 13.71
N LEU A 8 -6.11 -16.18 14.03
CA LEU A 8 -6.62 -14.90 13.50
C LEU A 8 -5.85 -13.69 14.05
N ALA A 9 -5.45 -13.72 15.32
CA ALA A 9 -4.65 -12.68 15.93
C ALA A 9 -3.24 -12.63 15.32
N ALA A 10 -2.60 -13.78 15.14
CA ALA A 10 -1.32 -13.89 14.46
C ALA A 10 -1.39 -13.37 13.02
N ALA A 11 -2.40 -13.82 12.25
CA ALA A 11 -2.61 -13.35 10.88
C ALA A 11 -2.83 -11.83 10.80
N ALA A 12 -3.57 -11.24 11.75
CA ALA A 12 -3.75 -9.79 11.79
C ALA A 12 -2.44 -9.04 12.08
N ALA A 13 -1.59 -9.57 12.96
CA ALA A 13 -0.27 -9.00 13.24
C ALA A 13 0.65 -9.08 12.02
N ASP A 14 0.70 -10.24 11.34
CA ASP A 14 1.48 -10.43 10.13
C ASP A 14 1.05 -9.47 9.01
N LEU A 15 -0.26 -9.35 8.81
CA LEU A 15 -0.82 -8.42 7.82
C LEU A 15 -0.56 -6.95 8.17
N ALA A 16 -0.56 -6.58 9.46
CA ALA A 16 -0.16 -5.23 9.88
C ALA A 16 1.31 -4.95 9.51
N GLN A 17 2.20 -5.91 9.73
CA GLN A 17 3.61 -5.79 9.36
C GLN A 17 3.79 -5.69 7.84
N ILE A 18 3.10 -6.53 7.06
CA ILE A 18 3.12 -6.47 5.59
C ILE A 18 2.61 -5.11 5.10
N GLY A 19 1.48 -4.64 5.62
CA GLY A 19 0.91 -3.35 5.25
C GLY A 19 1.87 -2.19 5.52
N SER A 20 2.55 -2.22 6.67
CA SER A 20 3.59 -1.24 7.03
C SER A 20 4.76 -1.25 6.03
N ALA A 21 5.28 -2.44 5.71
CA ALA A 21 6.37 -2.58 4.75
C ALA A 21 5.98 -2.10 3.33
N VAL A 22 4.77 -2.44 2.86
CA VAL A 22 4.24 -1.97 1.58
C VAL A 22 4.08 -0.46 1.56
N ASN A 23 3.52 0.14 2.63
CA ASN A 23 3.38 1.58 2.71
C ASN A 23 4.74 2.30 2.71
N ALA A 24 5.72 1.78 3.43
CA ALA A 24 7.10 2.30 3.40
C ALA A 24 7.70 2.23 1.98
N GLY A 25 7.48 1.13 1.27
CA GLY A 25 7.88 0.98 -0.13
C GLY A 25 7.23 2.01 -1.06
N ASN A 26 5.92 2.22 -0.92
CA ASN A 26 5.18 3.20 -1.71
C ASN A 26 5.70 4.63 -1.47
N LEU A 27 5.94 5.00 -0.21
CA LEU A 27 6.51 6.30 0.16
C LEU A 27 7.93 6.48 -0.37
N ALA A 28 8.78 5.45 -0.26
CA ALA A 28 10.13 5.48 -0.80
C ALA A 28 10.14 5.64 -2.33
N ALA A 29 9.19 5.03 -3.03
CA ALA A 29 9.06 5.11 -4.47
C ALA A 29 8.46 6.44 -4.97
N ALA A 30 7.75 7.20 -4.12
CA ALA A 30 6.96 8.35 -4.55
C ALA A 30 7.79 9.40 -5.32
N ASN A 31 8.89 9.87 -4.75
CA ASN A 31 9.74 10.86 -5.41
C ASN A 31 10.47 10.33 -6.65
N PRO A 32 11.23 9.21 -6.59
CA PRO A 32 12.00 8.75 -7.75
C PRO A 32 11.13 8.35 -8.95
N THR A 33 9.85 8.01 -8.74
CA THR A 33 8.92 7.66 -9.83
C THR A 33 8.11 8.84 -10.35
N THR A 34 7.86 9.88 -9.55
CA THR A 34 7.10 11.06 -10.00
C THR A 34 7.97 12.17 -10.59
N ALA A 35 9.26 12.19 -10.24
CA ALA A 35 10.25 13.18 -10.70
C ALA A 35 11.23 12.58 -11.72
N VAL A 36 10.73 11.79 -12.68
CA VAL A 36 11.55 11.23 -13.77
C VAL A 36 12.05 12.37 -14.66
N ALA A 37 13.36 12.43 -14.86
CA ALA A 37 13.96 13.39 -15.79
C ALA A 37 13.78 12.93 -17.24
N ALA A 38 13.61 13.88 -18.16
CA ALA A 38 13.64 13.60 -19.59
C ALA A 38 15.03 13.09 -19.99
N ALA A 39 15.07 12.05 -20.83
CA ALA A 39 16.33 11.44 -21.27
C ALA A 39 17.15 12.38 -22.19
N ALA A 40 16.48 13.24 -22.93
CA ALA A 40 17.05 14.29 -23.77
C ALA A 40 16.11 15.50 -23.82
N ALA A 41 16.55 16.59 -24.48
CA ALA A 41 15.83 17.85 -24.56
C ALA A 41 14.68 17.87 -25.60
N ASP A 42 14.46 16.76 -26.30
CA ASP A 42 13.41 16.65 -27.31
C ASP A 42 12.02 16.47 -26.69
N GLU A 43 10.99 16.79 -27.48
CA GLU A 43 9.60 16.76 -27.05
C GLU A 43 9.12 15.33 -26.70
N VAL A 44 9.66 14.29 -27.34
CA VAL A 44 9.28 12.89 -27.07
C VAL A 44 9.81 12.46 -25.70
N SER A 45 11.07 12.78 -25.40
CA SER A 45 11.68 12.54 -24.08
C SER A 45 10.93 13.28 -22.96
N ALA A 46 10.55 14.54 -23.20
CA ALA A 46 9.75 15.32 -22.25
C ALA A 46 8.36 14.72 -22.03
N ALA A 47 7.67 14.31 -23.11
CA ALA A 47 6.35 13.70 -23.04
C ALA A 47 6.37 12.35 -22.30
N LEU A 48 7.40 11.52 -22.51
CA LEU A 48 7.56 10.25 -21.81
C LEU A 48 7.81 10.45 -20.32
N ALA A 49 8.70 11.37 -19.94
CA ALA A 49 8.93 11.71 -18.53
C ALA A 49 7.64 12.21 -17.84
N ALA A 50 6.87 13.06 -18.53
CA ALA A 50 5.58 13.54 -18.04
C ALA A 50 4.54 12.42 -17.89
N LEU A 51 4.47 11.48 -18.86
CA LEU A 51 3.59 10.32 -18.81
C LEU A 51 3.89 9.43 -17.60
N PHE A 52 5.16 9.05 -17.40
CA PHE A 52 5.55 8.22 -16.26
C PHE A 52 5.30 8.94 -14.93
N GLY A 53 5.61 10.25 -14.85
CA GLY A 53 5.33 11.03 -13.64
C GLY A 53 3.83 11.13 -13.33
N ALA A 54 2.97 11.24 -14.35
CA ALA A 54 1.52 11.22 -14.17
C ALA A 54 1.03 9.85 -13.68
N HIS A 55 1.47 8.77 -14.33
CA HIS A 55 1.15 7.41 -13.92
C HIS A 55 1.58 7.12 -12.48
N ALA A 56 2.77 7.57 -12.08
CA ALA A 56 3.25 7.43 -10.71
C ALA A 56 2.38 8.16 -9.69
N ARG A 57 1.87 9.36 -10.00
CA ARG A 57 0.93 10.08 -9.12
C ARG A 57 -0.40 9.34 -8.97
N GLU A 58 -0.93 8.80 -10.07
CA GLU A 58 -2.14 7.97 -10.05
C GLU A 58 -1.94 6.70 -9.21
N TYR A 59 -0.79 6.03 -9.40
CA TYR A 59 -0.40 4.88 -8.58
C TYR A 59 -0.35 5.22 -7.09
N GLN A 60 0.25 6.36 -6.71
CA GLN A 60 0.32 6.78 -5.31
C GLN A 60 -1.07 7.04 -4.71
N ALA A 61 -1.99 7.64 -5.47
CA ALA A 61 -3.37 7.83 -5.04
C ALA A 61 -4.09 6.48 -4.83
N ALA A 62 -3.93 5.55 -5.77
CA ALA A 62 -4.48 4.20 -5.65
C ALA A 62 -3.86 3.43 -4.47
N ALA A 63 -2.55 3.56 -4.26
CA ALA A 63 -1.83 2.94 -3.15
C ALA A 63 -2.31 3.46 -1.79
N ALA A 64 -2.57 4.76 -1.66
CA ALA A 64 -3.16 5.34 -0.45
C ALA A 64 -4.58 4.79 -0.17
N GLN A 65 -5.40 4.66 -1.22
CA GLN A 65 -6.73 4.05 -1.08
C GLN A 65 -6.64 2.56 -0.66
N ALA A 66 -5.70 1.81 -1.24
CA ALA A 66 -5.46 0.42 -0.88
C ALA A 66 -4.98 0.28 0.58
N ALA A 67 -4.10 1.17 1.05
CA ALA A 67 -3.65 1.19 2.44
C ALA A 67 -4.82 1.40 3.41
N ALA A 68 -5.73 2.33 3.11
CA ALA A 68 -6.92 2.56 3.93
C ALA A 68 -7.85 1.33 3.99
N TYR A 69 -8.02 0.62 2.86
CA TYR A 69 -8.79 -0.63 2.86
C TYR A 69 -8.10 -1.75 3.65
N HIS A 70 -6.77 -1.86 3.53
CA HIS A 70 -5.97 -2.82 4.27
C HIS A 70 -6.07 -2.60 5.78
N GLU A 71 -5.96 -1.36 6.24
CA GLU A 71 -6.14 -1.01 7.66
C GLU A 71 -7.51 -1.43 8.19
N GLN A 72 -8.58 -1.15 7.45
CA GLN A 72 -9.93 -1.58 7.81
C GLN A 72 -10.07 -3.11 7.85
N PHE A 73 -9.40 -3.80 6.93
CA PHE A 73 -9.37 -5.26 6.90
C PHE A 73 -8.67 -5.83 8.15
N VAL A 74 -7.46 -5.36 8.45
CA VAL A 74 -6.68 -5.79 9.63
C VAL A 74 -7.43 -5.47 10.93
N HIS A 75 -8.09 -4.31 11.01
CA HIS A 75 -8.90 -3.94 12.15
C HIS A 75 -10.07 -4.91 12.36
N ARG A 76 -10.82 -5.25 11.29
CA ARG A 76 -11.92 -6.21 11.36
C ARG A 76 -11.45 -7.62 11.71
N LEU A 77 -10.30 -8.04 11.18
CA LEU A 77 -9.71 -9.33 11.49
C LEU A 77 -9.31 -9.43 12.98
N SER A 78 -8.68 -8.37 13.51
CA SER A 78 -8.35 -8.24 14.93
C SER A 78 -9.60 -8.30 15.82
N ALA A 79 -10.67 -7.61 15.42
CA ALA A 79 -11.94 -7.64 16.14
C ALA A 79 -12.59 -9.05 16.13
N ALA A 80 -12.47 -9.78 15.02
CA ALA A 80 -12.99 -11.14 14.93
C ALA A 80 -12.25 -12.11 15.87
N ALA A 81 -10.94 -11.92 16.07
CA ALA A 81 -10.14 -12.73 17.00
C ALA A 81 -10.64 -12.60 18.45
N THR A 82 -11.15 -11.43 18.86
CA THR A 82 -11.58 -11.15 20.25
C THR A 82 -13.09 -11.37 20.49
N ARG A 83 -13.93 -11.39 19.45
CA ARG A 83 -15.39 -11.50 19.59
C ARG A 83 -15.85 -12.87 20.11
N ARG A 84 -16.27 -12.99 21.37
CA ARG A 84 -16.88 -14.21 21.95
C ARG A 84 -18.12 -14.66 21.15
N ALA A 85 -18.24 -15.95 20.87
CA ALA A 85 -19.53 -16.53 20.46
C ALA A 85 -20.47 -16.45 21.66
N ARG A 86 -21.68 -15.91 21.46
CA ARG A 86 -22.76 -15.98 22.45
C ARG A 86 -23.37 -17.37 22.43
#